data_AF-A0A1J5DPI4-F1
#
_entry.id   AF-A0A1J5DPI4-F1
#
_cell.length_a   1.000
_cell.length_b   1.000
_cell.length_c   1.000
_cell.angle_alpha   90.00
_cell.angle_beta   90.00
_cell.angle_gamma   90.00
#
_symmetry.space_group_name_H-M   'P 1'
#
loop_
_entity.id
_entity.type
_entity.pdbx_description
1 polymer ?
#
loop_
_entity_poly.entity_id
_entity_poly.type
_entity_poly.pdbx_seq_one_letter_code
_entity_poly.pdbx_strand_id
1 'polypeptide(L)'
;MNVFDWMSRALLGTEVVQPAGVPRRDHGVTSCKAVLLRLFLGLVLFTTGCTDEASAPVRMTLREAEQGSDEVKLIAAINDLSVILEDKAADPAKVLQDLRTYFQTHEATIRTSVENIDQNALSLSPSERAVYVEQHESQIREAMQRFANAQHAFQKSASQAQKVELNELMNGLQ
;
A
#
# COMPACT_ATOMS: atom_id res chain seq x y z
N MET A 1 5.82 -26.48 5.23
CA MET A 1 4.44 -25.97 5.09
C MET A 1 4.48 -24.47 5.32
N ASN A 2 4.25 -23.68 4.27
CA ASN A 2 4.52 -22.24 4.27
C ASN A 2 3.39 -21.45 4.94
N VAL A 3 3.76 -20.46 5.75
CA VAL A 3 2.89 -19.43 6.37
C VAL A 3 1.96 -18.73 5.37
N PHE A 4 2.37 -18.67 4.10
CA PHE A 4 1.57 -18.16 3.00
C PHE A 4 0.26 -18.93 2.76
N ASP A 5 0.23 -20.23 3.04
CA ASP A 5 -0.95 -21.09 2.87
C ASP A 5 -2.01 -20.86 3.96
N TRP A 6 -1.60 -20.25 5.08
CA TRP A 6 -2.50 -19.91 6.18
C TRP A 6 -3.18 -18.55 5.97
N MET A 7 -2.45 -17.57 5.42
CA MET A 7 -3.00 -16.23 5.12
C MET A 7 -3.97 -16.23 3.94
N SER A 8 -3.77 -17.10 2.94
CA SER A 8 -4.68 -17.23 1.79
C SER A 8 -6.08 -17.72 2.19
N ARG A 9 -6.17 -18.61 3.19
CA ARG A 9 -7.45 -19.11 3.74
C ARG A 9 -8.19 -18.10 4.61
N ALA A 10 -7.48 -17.14 5.21
CA ALA A 10 -8.11 -16.08 6.00
C ALA A 10 -8.65 -14.94 5.12
N LEU A 11 -8.06 -14.73 3.93
CA LEU A 11 -8.45 -13.67 2.99
C LEU A 11 -9.56 -14.09 2.01
N LEU A 12 -9.64 -15.37 1.66
CA LEU A 12 -10.76 -15.92 0.88
C LEU A 12 -11.92 -16.19 1.83
N GLY A 13 -12.72 -15.15 2.06
CA GLY A 13 -13.90 -15.17 2.91
C GLY A 13 -14.77 -16.41 2.69
N THR A 14 -14.67 -17.34 3.63
CA THR A 14 -15.80 -18.21 3.94
C THR A 14 -16.80 -17.35 4.69
N GLU A 15 -17.88 -16.99 4.00
CA GLU A 15 -19.09 -16.48 4.62
C GLU A 15 -19.42 -17.35 5.84
N VAL A 16 -19.24 -16.79 7.03
CA VAL A 16 -19.74 -17.42 8.25
C VAL A 16 -21.24 -17.28 8.21
N VAL A 17 -21.91 -18.30 7.66
CA VAL A 17 -23.33 -18.53 7.81
C VAL A 17 -23.61 -18.55 9.32
N GLN A 18 -24.15 -17.45 9.85
CA GLN A 18 -24.65 -17.44 11.22
C GLN A 18 -25.89 -18.35 11.24
N PRO A 19 -25.87 -19.46 12.00
CA PRO A 19 -27.09 -20.25 12.17
C PRO A 19 -28.13 -19.41 12.88
N ALA A 20 -29.27 -19.23 12.22
CA ALA A 20 -30.47 -18.66 12.81
C ALA A 20 -30.88 -19.48 14.04
N GLY A 21 -30.85 -18.88 15.23
CA GLY A 21 -31.41 -19.56 16.41
C GLY A 21 -30.85 -19.21 17.79
N VAL A 22 -30.31 -18.02 18.05
CA VAL A 22 -29.93 -17.63 19.43
C VAL A 22 -30.92 -16.61 20.01
N PRO A 23 -31.61 -16.93 21.12
CA PRO A 23 -32.64 -16.05 21.70
C PRO A 23 -32.02 -14.86 22.42
N ARG A 24 -32.64 -13.68 22.26
CA ARG A 24 -32.33 -12.45 22.99
C ARG A 24 -32.63 -12.63 24.48
N ARG A 25 -31.66 -12.35 25.35
CA ARG A 25 -31.91 -11.97 26.75
C ARG A 25 -31.58 -10.49 26.93
N ASP A 26 -32.58 -9.76 27.39
CA ASP A 26 -32.53 -8.35 27.73
C ASP A 26 -31.51 -8.07 28.84
N HIS A 27 -30.69 -7.04 28.64
CA HIS A 27 -30.04 -6.32 29.73
C HIS A 27 -30.23 -4.82 29.51
N GLY A 28 -31.27 -4.28 30.15
CA GLY A 28 -31.33 -2.88 30.50
C GLY A 28 -30.26 -2.55 31.52
N VAL A 29 -29.19 -1.89 31.08
CA VAL A 29 -28.29 -1.08 31.91
C VAL A 29 -27.89 0.16 31.11
N THR A 30 -28.83 1.10 31.00
CA THR A 30 -28.61 2.47 30.56
C THR A 30 -28.30 3.38 31.74
N SER A 31 -27.51 4.44 31.50
CA SER A 31 -27.32 5.63 32.36
C SER A 31 -26.38 5.46 33.57
N CYS A 32 -25.05 5.42 33.41
CA CYS A 32 -24.22 6.64 33.49
C CYS A 32 -22.86 6.49 32.77
N LYS A 33 -22.44 5.25 32.43
CA LYS A 33 -21.16 4.96 31.75
C LYS A 33 -21.11 5.44 30.28
N ALA A 34 -22.25 5.49 29.59
CA ALA A 34 -22.31 5.89 28.18
C ALA A 34 -22.07 7.40 27.96
N VAL A 35 -22.32 8.24 28.97
CA VAL A 35 -22.08 9.69 28.89
C VAL A 35 -20.60 10.00 29.13
N LEU A 36 -19.98 9.34 30.10
CA LEU A 36 -18.54 9.47 30.36
C LEU A 36 -17.69 8.97 29.19
N LEU A 37 -18.12 7.90 28.50
CA LEU A 37 -17.41 7.39 27.32
C LEU A 37 -17.45 8.38 26.14
N ARG A 38 -18.55 9.14 25.97
CA ARG A 38 -18.68 10.15 24.91
C ARG A 38 -17.88 11.41 25.19
N LEU A 39 -17.78 11.84 26.46
CA LEU A 39 -16.91 12.95 26.86
C LEU A 39 -15.43 12.61 26.70
N PHE A 40 -15.03 11.37 26.97
CA PHE A 40 -13.65 10.91 26.73
C PHE A 40 -13.33 10.81 25.23
N LEU A 41 -14.25 10.28 24.41
CA LEU A 41 -14.04 10.19 22.96
C LEU A 41 -13.96 11.57 22.30
N GLY A 42 -14.74 12.54 22.79
CA GLY A 42 -14.66 13.93 22.33
C GLY A 42 -13.36 14.62 22.71
N LEU A 43 -12.80 14.34 23.90
CA LEU A 43 -11.55 14.96 24.35
C LEU A 43 -10.32 14.36 23.64
N VAL A 44 -10.33 13.06 23.35
CA VAL A 44 -9.26 12.40 22.56
C VAL A 44 -9.24 12.92 21.12
N LEU A 45 -10.41 13.19 20.53
CA LEU A 45 -10.49 13.77 19.18
C LEU A 45 -10.10 15.26 19.14
N PHE A 46 -10.10 15.96 20.28
CA PHE A 46 -9.68 17.37 20.36
C PHE A 46 -8.19 17.55 20.64
N THR A 47 -7.52 16.57 21.26
CA THR A 47 -6.06 16.61 21.50
C THR A 47 -5.21 16.12 20.34
N THR A 48 -5.80 15.48 19.32
CA THR A 48 -5.12 15.16 18.05
C THR A 48 -5.17 16.29 17.03
N GLY A 49 -5.49 17.51 17.48
CA GLY A 49 -5.30 18.75 16.73
C GLY A 49 -3.92 19.36 16.97
N CYS A 50 -2.85 18.64 16.60
CA CYS A 50 -1.51 19.13 16.26
C CYS A 50 -0.56 17.93 16.20
N THR A 51 -0.64 17.17 15.11
CA THR A 51 0.57 16.51 14.62
C THR A 51 1.20 17.50 13.64
N ASP A 52 2.34 18.04 14.04
CA ASP A 52 3.22 18.86 13.20
C ASP A 52 3.28 18.36 11.76
N GLU A 53 3.17 19.30 10.83
CA GLU A 53 3.76 19.22 9.51
C GLU A 53 5.28 18.98 9.61
N ALA A 54 5.76 17.79 9.99
CA ALA A 54 7.21 17.55 10.04
C ALA A 54 7.64 16.08 10.06
N SER A 55 6.93 15.18 9.39
CA SER A 55 7.58 14.06 8.70
C SER A 55 6.64 13.49 7.63
N ALA A 56 6.23 14.34 6.69
CA ALA A 56 6.06 13.79 5.36
C ALA A 56 7.43 13.19 5.02
N PRO A 57 7.58 11.86 4.90
CA PRO A 57 8.83 11.30 4.43
C PRO A 57 9.16 12.04 3.14
N VAL A 58 10.37 12.58 3.01
CA VAL A 58 10.80 13.29 1.80
C VAL A 58 10.43 12.38 0.62
N ARG A 59 9.37 12.75 -0.10
CA ARG A 59 8.82 11.97 -1.20
C ARG A 59 9.77 12.20 -2.36
N MET A 60 10.86 11.44 -2.36
CA MET A 60 11.79 11.43 -3.48
C MET A 60 11.05 10.84 -4.67
N THR A 61 10.82 11.68 -5.68
CA THR A 61 10.26 11.28 -6.97
C THR A 61 11.31 10.52 -7.78
N LEU A 62 10.89 9.71 -8.75
CA LEU A 62 11.84 8.99 -9.60
C LEU A 62 12.80 9.95 -10.33
N ARG A 63 12.31 11.13 -10.71
CA ARG A 63 13.14 12.20 -11.31
C ARG A 63 14.25 12.68 -10.37
N GLU A 64 13.98 12.75 -9.07
CA GLU A 64 14.98 13.13 -8.06
C GLU A 64 15.93 11.96 -7.74
N ALA A 65 15.45 10.73 -7.88
CA ALA A 65 16.20 9.50 -7.66
C ALA A 65 17.10 9.09 -8.85
N GLU A 66 17.07 9.79 -9.99
CA GLU A 66 17.87 9.41 -11.19
C GLU A 66 19.37 9.29 -10.91
N GLN A 67 19.90 10.06 -9.96
CA GLN A 67 21.32 10.00 -9.55
C GLN A 67 21.59 9.01 -8.39
N GLY A 68 20.54 8.36 -7.86
CA GLY A 68 20.63 7.38 -6.79
C GLY A 68 20.99 5.97 -7.27
N SER A 69 21.07 5.03 -6.33
CA SER A 69 21.21 3.61 -6.66
C SER A 69 19.92 3.06 -7.29
N ASP A 70 20.01 1.90 -7.93
CA ASP A 70 18.85 1.30 -8.63
C ASP A 70 17.74 0.89 -7.64
N GLU A 71 18.08 0.55 -6.40
CA GLU A 71 17.13 0.33 -5.31
C GLU A 71 16.37 1.62 -4.96
N VAL A 72 17.08 2.75 -4.90
CA VAL A 72 16.48 4.07 -4.61
C VAL A 72 15.55 4.48 -5.75
N LYS A 73 15.94 4.26 -7.01
CA LYS A 73 15.08 4.49 -8.17
C LYS A 73 13.82 3.63 -8.12
N LEU A 74 13.95 2.35 -7.81
CA LEU A 74 12.80 1.44 -7.70
C LEU A 74 11.85 1.87 -6.59
N ILE A 75 12.36 2.21 -5.40
CA ILE A 75 11.56 2.70 -4.27
C ILE A 75 10.84 4.00 -4.63
N ALA A 76 11.53 4.95 -5.25
CA ALA A 76 10.95 6.20 -5.71
C ALA A 76 9.83 5.95 -6.73
N ALA A 77 10.04 5.03 -7.68
CA ALA A 77 9.03 4.69 -8.67
C ALA A 77 7.77 4.09 -8.06
N ILE A 78 7.91 3.16 -7.10
CA ILE A 78 6.78 2.54 -6.40
C ILE A 78 6.01 3.59 -5.59
N ASN A 79 6.71 4.53 -4.95
CA ASN A 79 6.09 5.61 -4.21
C ASN A 79 5.33 6.57 -5.13
N ASP A 80 5.90 6.96 -6.28
CA ASP A 80 5.21 7.81 -7.27
C ASP A 80 3.93 7.14 -7.78
N LEU A 81 4.00 5.85 -8.13
CA LEU A 81 2.83 5.07 -8.54
C LEU A 81 1.76 4.98 -7.44
N SER A 82 2.17 4.84 -6.18
CA SER A 82 1.27 4.84 -5.03
C SER A 82 0.56 6.19 -4.88
N VAL A 83 1.30 7.29 -5.04
CA VAL A 83 0.74 8.65 -4.96
C VAL A 83 -0.28 8.90 -6.07
N ILE A 84 0.00 8.46 -7.30
CA ILE A 84 -0.96 8.57 -8.41
C ILE A 84 -2.26 7.83 -8.08
N LEU A 85 -2.18 6.61 -7.54
CA LEU A 85 -3.35 5.82 -7.13
C LEU A 85 -4.10 6.41 -5.92
N GLU A 86 -3.40 7.08 -5.02
CA GLU A 86 -3.95 7.67 -3.81
C GLU A 86 -4.54 9.07 -4.02
N ASP A 87 -4.47 9.67 -5.21
CA ASP A 87 -5.06 10.98 -5.47
C ASP A 87 -6.60 10.91 -5.36
N LYS A 88 -7.10 11.10 -4.13
CA LYS A 88 -8.52 11.01 -3.75
C LYS A 88 -9.39 12.09 -4.38
N ALA A 89 -8.78 13.13 -4.97
CA ALA A 89 -9.49 14.18 -5.68
C ALA A 89 -9.62 13.89 -7.19
N ALA A 90 -8.94 12.87 -7.71
CA ALA A 90 -8.93 12.55 -9.13
C ALA A 90 -10.02 11.55 -9.52
N ASP A 91 -10.65 11.81 -10.67
CA ASP A 91 -11.50 10.86 -11.38
C ASP A 91 -10.68 9.57 -11.65
N PRO A 92 -11.21 8.36 -11.35
CA PRO A 92 -10.52 7.11 -11.64
C PRO A 92 -10.03 6.96 -13.08
N ALA A 93 -10.70 7.60 -14.06
CA ALA A 93 -10.22 7.64 -15.45
C ALA A 93 -8.94 8.47 -15.61
N LYS A 94 -8.84 9.61 -14.91
CA LYS A 94 -7.65 10.46 -14.91
C LYS A 94 -6.47 9.74 -14.23
N VAL A 95 -6.72 9.09 -13.09
CA VAL A 95 -5.69 8.29 -12.39
C VAL A 95 -5.09 7.23 -13.32
N LEU A 96 -5.91 6.52 -14.10
CA LEU A 96 -5.43 5.54 -15.08
C LEU A 96 -4.63 6.18 -16.21
N GLN A 97 -5.04 7.35 -16.70
CA GLN A 97 -4.27 8.10 -17.69
C GLN A 97 -2.91 8.55 -17.14
N ASP A 98 -2.86 9.00 -15.89
CA ASP A 98 -1.63 9.41 -15.22
C ASP A 98 -0.70 8.20 -15.01
N LEU A 99 -1.24 7.04 -14.62
CA LEU A 99 -0.49 5.78 -14.55
C LEU A 99 0.09 5.38 -15.91
N ARG A 100 -0.71 5.43 -16.99
CA ARG A 100 -0.24 5.13 -18.34
C ARG A 100 0.91 6.05 -18.76
N THR A 101 0.75 7.34 -18.53
CA THR A 101 1.75 8.35 -18.87
C THR A 101 3.04 8.10 -18.08
N TYR A 102 2.91 7.77 -16.80
CA TYR A 102 4.03 7.43 -15.95
C TYR A 102 4.78 6.20 -16.46
N PHE A 103 4.08 5.11 -16.78
CA PHE A 103 4.70 3.91 -17.34
C PHE A 103 5.40 4.19 -18.67
N GLN A 104 4.74 4.86 -19.61
CA GLN A 104 5.35 5.21 -20.90
C GLN A 104 6.65 6.03 -20.74
N THR A 105 6.74 6.83 -19.68
CA THR A 105 7.91 7.67 -19.42
C THR A 105 9.04 6.92 -18.71
N HIS A 106 8.70 5.98 -17.81
CA HIS A 106 9.65 5.46 -16.82
C HIS A 106 9.84 3.93 -16.86
N GLU A 107 9.10 3.20 -17.69
CA GLU A 107 9.17 1.73 -17.77
C GLU A 107 10.59 1.21 -18.01
N ALA A 108 11.34 1.81 -18.93
CA ALA A 108 12.71 1.39 -19.23
C ALA A 108 13.64 1.53 -18.00
N THR A 109 13.53 2.66 -17.28
CA THR A 109 14.32 2.91 -16.07
C THR A 109 13.99 1.92 -14.97
N ILE A 110 12.70 1.65 -14.73
CA ILE A 110 12.25 0.69 -13.72
C ILE A 110 12.78 -0.71 -14.06
N ARG A 111 12.62 -1.14 -15.31
CA ARG A 111 13.07 -2.45 -15.78
C ARG A 111 14.57 -2.64 -15.60
N THR A 112 15.38 -1.71 -16.07
CA THR A 112 16.84 -1.75 -15.90
C THR A 112 17.24 -1.74 -14.42
N SER A 113 16.52 -0.99 -13.57
CA SER A 113 16.80 -0.96 -12.13
C SER A 113 16.55 -2.33 -11.48
N VAL A 114 15.45 -3.00 -11.82
CA VAL A 114 15.14 -4.36 -11.33
C VAL A 114 16.20 -5.36 -11.80
N GLU A 115 16.56 -5.34 -13.08
CA GLU A 115 17.60 -6.21 -13.64
C GLU A 115 18.94 -6.02 -12.91
N ASN A 116 19.35 -4.77 -12.65
CA ASN A 116 20.60 -4.48 -11.95
C ASN A 116 20.56 -4.91 -10.48
N ILE A 117 19.42 -4.72 -9.79
CA ILE A 117 19.22 -5.19 -8.41
C ILE A 117 19.42 -6.70 -8.33
N ASP A 118 18.79 -7.45 -9.24
CA ASP A 118 18.91 -8.91 -9.28
C ASP A 118 20.35 -9.36 -9.55
N GLN A 119 21.04 -8.73 -10.52
CA GLN A 119 22.44 -9.05 -10.82
C GLN A 119 23.37 -8.71 -9.66
N ASN A 120 23.17 -7.55 -9.02
CA ASN A 120 23.95 -7.15 -7.86
C ASN A 120 23.75 -8.17 -6.73
N ALA A 121 22.51 -8.52 -6.40
CA ALA A 121 22.20 -9.50 -5.35
C ALA A 121 22.86 -10.86 -5.61
N LEU A 122 22.93 -11.31 -6.87
CA LEU A 122 23.61 -12.55 -7.27
C LEU A 122 25.13 -12.48 -7.08
N SER A 123 25.74 -11.31 -7.26
CA SER A 123 27.18 -11.10 -7.11
C SER A 123 27.66 -11.00 -5.65
N LEU A 124 26.76 -10.71 -4.71
CA LEU A 124 27.08 -10.56 -3.29
C LEU A 124 27.40 -11.91 -2.63
N SER A 125 28.39 -11.91 -1.74
CA SER A 125 28.61 -13.03 -0.83
C SER A 125 27.42 -13.21 0.14
N PRO A 126 27.24 -14.39 0.77
CA PRO A 126 26.11 -14.62 1.67
C PRO A 126 25.99 -13.60 2.82
N SER A 127 27.11 -13.12 3.36
CA SER A 127 27.13 -12.09 4.41
C SER A 127 26.76 -10.70 3.89
N GLU A 128 27.20 -10.33 2.68
CA GLU A 128 26.84 -9.04 2.08
C GLU A 128 25.39 -9.04 1.60
N ARG A 129 24.90 -10.18 1.11
CA ARG A 129 23.50 -10.36 0.74
C ARG A 129 22.58 -10.21 1.95
N ALA A 130 22.97 -10.71 3.13
CA ALA A 130 22.19 -10.53 4.35
C ALA A 130 22.04 -9.03 4.74
N VAL A 131 23.12 -8.27 4.62
CA VAL A 131 23.11 -6.80 4.88
C VAL A 131 22.32 -6.05 3.82
N TYR A 132 22.48 -6.44 2.55
CA TYR A 132 21.73 -5.86 1.43
C TYR A 132 20.23 -6.09 1.56
N VAL A 133 19.83 -7.32 1.93
CA VAL A 133 18.45 -7.69 2.26
C VAL A 133 17.94 -6.85 3.43
N GLU A 134 18.71 -6.72 4.50
CA GLU A 134 18.31 -5.94 5.68
C GLU A 134 18.11 -4.44 5.36
N GLN A 135 18.96 -3.86 4.51
CA GLN A 135 18.88 -2.43 4.17
C GLN A 135 17.82 -2.10 3.12
N HIS A 136 17.73 -2.87 2.03
CA HIS A 136 16.94 -2.50 0.87
C HIS A 136 15.66 -3.31 0.73
N GLU A 137 15.66 -4.60 1.08
CA GLU A 137 14.46 -5.44 0.94
C GLU A 137 13.33 -4.95 1.85
N SER A 138 13.66 -4.49 3.07
CA SER A 138 12.65 -3.91 3.98
C SER A 138 11.96 -2.69 3.36
N GLN A 139 12.73 -1.77 2.76
CA GLN A 139 12.19 -0.55 2.17
C GLN A 139 11.39 -0.83 0.89
N ILE A 140 11.89 -1.73 0.03
CA ILE A 140 11.17 -2.17 -1.17
C ILE A 140 9.87 -2.85 -0.76
N ARG A 141 9.88 -3.72 0.26
CA ARG A 141 8.68 -4.39 0.76
C ARG A 141 7.66 -3.41 1.33
N GLU A 142 8.11 -2.41 2.09
CA GLU A 142 7.24 -1.35 2.61
C GLU A 142 6.61 -0.53 1.48
N ALA A 143 7.39 -0.14 0.48
CA ALA A 143 6.90 0.57 -0.70
C ALA A 143 5.86 -0.27 -1.46
N MET A 144 6.14 -1.55 -1.69
CA MET A 144 5.22 -2.49 -2.35
C MET A 144 3.93 -2.70 -1.55
N GLN A 145 4.01 -2.74 -0.22
CA GLN A 145 2.82 -2.86 0.63
C GLN A 145 1.95 -1.60 0.55
N ARG A 146 2.54 -0.41 0.51
CA ARG A 146 1.81 0.86 0.29
C ARG A 146 1.14 0.85 -1.08
N PHE A 147 1.87 0.44 -2.11
CA PHE A 147 1.34 0.33 -3.46
C PHE A 147 0.14 -0.62 -3.55
N ALA A 148 0.24 -1.81 -2.95
CA ALA A 148 -0.88 -2.76 -2.90
C ALA A 148 -2.10 -2.18 -2.18
N ASN A 149 -1.90 -1.42 -1.09
CA ASN A 149 -2.98 -0.75 -0.39
C ASN A 149 -3.64 0.35 -1.24
N ALA A 150 -2.84 1.14 -1.97
CA ALA A 150 -3.31 2.17 -2.89
C ALA A 150 -4.11 1.56 -4.05
N GLN A 151 -3.61 0.46 -4.63
CA GLN A 151 -4.29 -0.29 -5.68
C GLN A 151 -5.66 -0.79 -5.21
N HIS A 152 -5.71 -1.40 -4.02
CA HIS A 152 -6.97 -1.89 -3.45
C HIS A 152 -7.94 -0.74 -3.13
N ALA A 153 -7.45 0.41 -2.66
CA ALA A 153 -8.27 1.59 -2.43
C ALA A 153 -8.88 2.13 -3.74
N PHE A 154 -8.08 2.25 -4.81
CA PHE A 154 -8.56 2.64 -6.13
C PHE A 154 -9.65 1.68 -6.63
N GLN A 155 -9.40 0.37 -6.55
CA GLN A 155 -10.34 -0.66 -6.98
C GLN A 155 -11.69 -0.58 -6.25
N LYS A 156 -11.76 -0.09 -5.01
CA LYS A 156 -13.06 0.09 -4.33
C LYS A 156 -13.94 1.16 -4.95
N SER A 157 -13.33 2.17 -5.57
CA SER A 157 -14.02 3.32 -6.17
C SER A 157 -14.18 3.25 -7.69
N ALA A 158 -13.37 2.42 -8.35
CA ALA A 158 -13.32 2.29 -9.80
C ALA A 158 -14.44 1.40 -10.35
N SER A 159 -14.90 1.71 -11.57
CA SER A 159 -15.79 0.85 -12.35
C SER A 159 -15.11 -0.47 -12.75
N GLN A 160 -15.89 -1.47 -13.16
CA GLN A 160 -15.34 -2.76 -13.59
C GLN A 160 -14.34 -2.63 -14.75
N ALA A 161 -14.60 -1.75 -15.72
CA ALA A 161 -13.70 -1.51 -16.84
C ALA A 161 -12.36 -0.92 -16.38
N GLN A 162 -12.40 0.05 -15.45
CA GLN A 162 -11.22 0.68 -14.88
C GLN A 162 -10.38 -0.28 -14.03
N LYS A 163 -11.00 -1.26 -13.37
CA LYS A 163 -10.28 -2.34 -12.66
C LYS A 163 -9.53 -3.26 -13.61
N VAL A 164 -10.16 -3.64 -14.73
CA VAL A 164 -9.53 -4.47 -15.75
C VAL A 164 -8.32 -3.74 -16.32
N GLU A 165 -8.50 -2.47 -16.67
CA GLU A 165 -7.41 -1.66 -17.20
C GLU A 165 -6.26 -1.49 -16.20
N LEU A 166 -6.56 -1.24 -14.92
CA LEU A 166 -5.53 -1.20 -13.89
C LEU A 166 -4.74 -2.51 -13.83
N ASN A 167 -5.43 -3.65 -13.86
CA ASN A 167 -4.78 -4.97 -13.82
C ASN A 167 -3.90 -5.21 -15.06
N GLU A 168 -4.32 -4.75 -16.24
CA GLU A 168 -3.52 -4.82 -17.45
C GLU A 168 -2.25 -3.97 -17.33
N LEU A 169 -2.35 -2.74 -16.79
CA LEU A 169 -1.20 -1.89 -16.54
C LEU A 169 -0.25 -2.51 -15.50
N MET A 170 -0.79 -3.14 -14.46
CA MET A 170 0.02 -3.80 -13.42
C MET A 170 0.71 -5.07 -13.91
N ASN A 171 0.06 -5.85 -14.78
CA ASN A 171 0.67 -7.03 -15.38
C ASN A 171 1.85 -6.68 -16.30
N GLY A 172 1.89 -5.47 -16.85
CA GLY A 172 3.06 -4.99 -17.59
C GLY A 172 4.24 -4.59 -16.71
N LEU A 173 3.99 -4.32 -15.42
CA LEU A 173 5.01 -3.91 -14.45
C LEU A 173 5.60 -5.09 -13.67
N GLN A 174 4.81 -6.15 -13.43
CA GLN A 174 5.26 -7.40 -12.82
C GLN A 174 6.25 -8.15 -13.71
#